data_AF-S6BNF5-F1
#
_entry.id   AF-S6BNF5-F1
#
_cell.length_a   1.000
_cell.length_b   1.000
_cell.length_c   1.000
_cell.angle_alpha   90.00
_cell.angle_beta   90.00
_cell.angle_gamma   90.00
#
_symmetry.space_group_name_H-M   'P 1'
#
loop_
_entity.id
_entity.type
_entity.pdbx_description
1 polymer ?
#
loop_
_entity_poly.entity_id
_entity_poly.type
_entity_poly.pdbx_seq_one_letter_code
_entity_poly.pdbx_strand_id
1 'polypeptide(L)'
;MKFLIVLALIAAAAAEHKPLTHEQADQVRHAWDKVKHNEVEILHEIFKEHPDIQNKFPQFAGKDLETIKEEASFATHATRIVSFLTEILSLAGNPDTIPAIKTRVNEMGQNHRNRGVTKEQLNEFRHTLTDYVKHHGSLDGDAEQAWNQAFDCIYEVIFSNLDGHPVV
;
A
#
# COMPACT_ATOMS: atom_id res chain seq x y z
N MET A 1 -9.10 -44.93 1.06
CA MET A 1 -9.55 -43.67 0.42
C MET A 1 -9.95 -42.63 1.48
N LYS A 2 -9.00 -42.13 2.28
CA LYS A 2 -9.23 -41.09 3.31
C LYS A 2 -8.11 -40.03 3.33
N PHE A 3 -7.61 -39.64 2.15
CA PHE A 3 -6.52 -38.65 2.01
C PHE A 3 -6.90 -37.40 1.20
N LEU A 4 -8.16 -37.26 0.77
CA LEU A 4 -8.59 -36.14 -0.09
C LEU A 4 -9.38 -35.03 0.62
N ILE A 5 -9.70 -35.18 1.91
CA ILE A 5 -10.52 -34.19 2.64
C ILE A 5 -9.67 -33.13 3.37
N VAL A 6 -8.38 -33.39 3.60
CA VAL A 6 -7.50 -32.44 4.31
C VAL A 6 -6.93 -31.35 3.38
N LEU A 7 -6.84 -31.61 2.07
CA LEU A 7 -6.38 -30.60 1.09
C LEU A 7 -7.44 -29.53 0.76
N ALA A 8 -8.73 -29.85 0.92
CA ALA A 8 -9.82 -28.92 0.67
C ALA A 8 -10.00 -27.85 1.77
N LEU A 9 -9.46 -28.09 2.97
CA LEU A 9 -9.50 -27.13 4.08
C LEU A 9 -8.28 -26.19 4.11
N ILE A 10 -7.18 -26.57 3.45
CA ILE A 10 -5.98 -25.71 3.34
C ILE A 10 -6.12 -24.72 2.15
N ALA A 11 -6.87 -25.09 1.11
CA ALA A 11 -7.12 -24.21 -0.03
C ALA A 11 -8.14 -23.09 0.26
N ALA A 12 -8.91 -23.18 1.34
CA ALA A 12 -9.86 -22.14 1.76
C ALA A 12 -9.22 -21.01 2.60
N ALA A 13 -7.93 -21.13 2.95
CA ALA A 13 -7.19 -20.15 3.74
C ALA A 13 -6.28 -19.23 2.88
N ALA A 14 -6.24 -19.39 1.56
CA ALA A 14 -5.29 -18.67 0.69
C ALA A 14 -5.80 -17.31 0.16
N ALA A 15 -6.82 -16.74 0.81
CA ALA A 15 -7.22 -15.35 0.67
C ALA A 15 -7.88 -14.95 2.01
N GLU A 16 -7.06 -14.75 3.05
CA GLU A 16 -7.59 -14.44 4.39
C GLU A 16 -8.34 -13.10 4.40
N HIS A 17 -8.04 -12.21 3.44
CA HIS A 17 -8.65 -10.88 3.35
C HIS A 17 -9.64 -10.78 2.18
N LYS A 18 -10.90 -10.47 2.50
CA LYS A 18 -11.94 -10.23 1.50
C LYS A 18 -11.67 -8.91 0.77
N PRO A 19 -11.77 -8.85 -0.57
CA PRO A 19 -11.74 -7.58 -1.30
C PRO A 19 -12.80 -6.60 -0.79
N LEU A 20 -12.54 -5.31 -0.94
CA LEU A 20 -13.50 -4.27 -0.59
C LEU A 20 -14.79 -4.43 -1.42
N THR A 21 -15.92 -4.16 -0.79
CA THR A 21 -17.18 -3.91 -1.51
C THR A 21 -17.12 -2.58 -2.24
N HIS A 22 -18.05 -2.34 -3.17
CA HIS A 22 -18.17 -1.05 -3.86
C HIS A 22 -18.32 0.13 -2.89
N GLU A 23 -19.19 -0.01 -1.88
CA GLU A 23 -19.45 1.02 -0.87
C GLU A 23 -18.22 1.31 -0.01
N GLN A 24 -17.53 0.27 0.47
CA GLN A 24 -16.26 0.43 1.21
C GLN A 24 -15.21 1.14 0.35
N ALA A 25 -15.11 0.79 -0.93
CA ALA A 25 -14.17 1.42 -1.84
C ALA A 25 -14.52 2.90 -2.11
N ASP A 26 -15.80 3.26 -2.20
CA ASP A 26 -16.25 4.66 -2.30
C ASP A 26 -15.86 5.48 -1.06
N GLN A 27 -16.06 4.93 0.14
CA GLN A 27 -15.68 5.57 1.39
C GLN A 27 -14.18 5.86 1.46
N VAL A 28 -13.36 4.85 1.12
CA VAL A 28 -11.90 4.96 1.07
C VAL A 28 -11.46 5.99 0.02
N ARG A 29 -12.04 5.96 -1.18
CA ARG A 29 -11.76 6.96 -2.23
C ARG A 29 -12.12 8.37 -1.78
N HIS A 30 -13.26 8.56 -1.11
CA HIS A 30 -13.67 9.87 -0.62
C HIS A 30 -12.68 10.47 0.39
N ALA A 31 -12.16 9.66 1.31
CA ALA A 31 -11.10 10.10 2.23
C ALA A 31 -9.78 10.39 1.48
N TRP A 32 -9.40 9.51 0.55
CA TRP A 32 -8.19 9.66 -0.26
C TRP A 32 -8.21 10.92 -1.16
N ASP A 33 -9.36 11.25 -1.75
CA ASP A 33 -9.53 12.39 -2.66
C ASP A 33 -9.22 13.74 -1.99
N LYS A 34 -9.35 13.83 -0.67
CA LYS A 34 -9.02 15.04 0.10
C LYS A 34 -7.52 15.24 0.29
N VAL A 35 -6.72 14.19 0.17
CA VAL A 35 -5.29 14.19 0.52
C VAL A 35 -4.37 13.85 -0.65
N LYS A 36 -4.86 13.20 -1.70
CA LYS A 36 -4.05 12.71 -2.82
C LYS A 36 -3.30 13.80 -3.61
N HIS A 37 -3.63 15.07 -3.41
CA HIS A 37 -2.95 16.21 -4.04
C HIS A 37 -1.86 16.84 -3.14
N ASN A 38 -1.57 16.20 -2.00
CA ASN A 38 -0.53 16.61 -1.06
C ASN A 38 0.66 15.65 -1.12
N GLU A 39 1.05 15.20 -2.33
CA GLU A 39 2.00 14.10 -2.49
C GLU A 39 3.32 14.36 -1.78
N VAL A 40 3.86 15.57 -1.91
CA VAL A 40 5.12 15.99 -1.27
C VAL A 40 5.00 15.91 0.26
N GLU A 41 3.91 16.39 0.84
CA GLU A 41 3.69 16.36 2.29
C GLU A 41 3.52 14.93 2.81
N ILE A 42 2.81 14.07 2.07
CA ILE A 42 2.66 12.65 2.41
C ILE A 42 4.03 11.97 2.49
N LEU A 43 4.87 12.14 1.45
CA LEU A 43 6.19 11.51 1.44
C LEU A 43 7.13 12.10 2.48
N HIS A 44 7.04 13.42 2.71
CA HIS A 44 7.81 14.12 3.74
C HIS A 44 7.50 13.56 5.13
N GLU A 45 6.22 13.41 5.49
CA GLU A 45 5.84 12.88 6.82
C GLU A 45 6.33 11.44 7.02
N ILE A 46 6.26 10.60 5.98
CA ILE A 46 6.78 9.22 6.02
C ILE A 46 8.29 9.19 6.26
N PHE A 47 9.06 10.02 5.56
CA PHE A 47 10.52 10.06 5.74
C PHE A 47 10.94 10.70 7.05
N LYS A 48 10.14 11.65 7.56
CA LYS A 48 10.37 12.31 8.84
C LYS A 48 10.20 11.33 10.00
N GLU A 49 9.14 10.53 9.98
CA GLU A 49 8.88 9.51 11.01
C GLU A 49 9.82 8.30 10.86
N HIS A 50 10.16 7.94 9.61
CA HIS A 50 10.98 6.76 9.28
C HIS A 50 12.17 7.10 8.37
N PRO A 51 13.28 7.67 8.92
CA PRO A 51 14.48 7.99 8.15
C PRO A 51 15.15 6.77 7.51
N ASP A 52 14.93 5.57 8.04
CA ASP A 52 15.39 4.31 7.46
C ASP A 52 14.69 4.00 6.12
N ILE A 53 13.41 4.40 5.95
CA ILE A 53 12.71 4.34 4.68
C ILE A 53 13.33 5.32 3.69
N GLN A 54 13.63 6.57 4.08
CA GLN A 54 14.35 7.53 3.23
C GLN A 54 15.69 6.95 2.73
N ASN A 55 16.42 6.26 3.60
CA ASN A 55 17.71 5.66 3.27
C ASN A 55 17.64 4.51 2.26
N LYS A 56 16.45 3.97 1.94
CA LYS A 56 16.26 3.04 0.83
C LYS A 56 16.25 3.70 -0.54
N PHE A 57 16.21 5.04 -0.60
CA PHE A 57 16.24 5.81 -1.84
C PHE A 57 17.63 6.41 -2.04
N PRO A 58 18.49 5.87 -2.92
CA PRO A 58 19.88 6.34 -3.08
C PRO A 58 20.01 7.83 -3.41
N GLN A 59 19.00 8.42 -4.07
CA GLN A 59 18.96 9.84 -4.40
C GLN A 59 18.68 10.76 -3.19
N PHE A 60 18.18 10.20 -2.07
CA PHE A 60 17.78 10.92 -0.86
C PHE A 60 18.53 10.46 0.40
N ALA A 61 19.17 9.29 0.37
CA ALA A 61 19.88 8.71 1.50
C ALA A 61 20.94 9.67 2.06
N GLY A 62 20.92 9.87 3.38
CA GLY A 62 21.84 10.77 4.09
C GLY A 62 21.69 12.27 3.80
N LYS A 63 20.73 12.68 2.98
CA LYS A 63 20.43 14.11 2.75
C LYS A 63 19.47 14.64 3.82
N ASP A 64 19.58 15.93 4.10
CA ASP A 64 18.64 16.66 4.95
C ASP A 64 17.23 16.66 4.32
N LEU A 65 16.22 16.26 5.10
CA LEU A 65 14.85 16.09 4.61
C LEU A 65 14.23 17.41 4.16
N GLU A 66 14.44 18.49 4.92
CA GLU A 66 13.89 19.82 4.60
C GLU A 66 14.50 20.36 3.30
N THR A 67 15.77 20.05 3.04
CA THR A 67 16.44 20.40 1.78
C THR A 67 15.89 19.62 0.59
N ILE A 68 15.73 18.29 0.72
CA ILE A 68 15.27 17.47 -0.42
C ILE A 68 13.79 17.64 -0.72
N LYS A 69 12.97 18.06 0.25
CA LYS A 69 11.53 18.30 0.07
C LYS A 69 11.27 19.29 -1.07
N GLU A 70 12.13 20.29 -1.21
CA GLU A 70 12.05 21.34 -2.23
C GLU A 70 12.60 20.90 -3.60
N GLU A 71 13.22 19.72 -3.70
CA GLU A 71 13.76 19.21 -4.97
C GLU A 71 12.65 18.63 -5.88
N ALA A 72 12.70 18.94 -7.18
CA ALA A 72 11.80 18.34 -8.17
C ALA A 72 11.88 16.80 -8.24
N SER A 73 13.02 16.24 -7.86
CA SER A 73 13.25 14.79 -7.75
C SER A 73 12.37 14.16 -6.66
N PHE A 74 12.17 14.86 -5.54
CA PHE A 74 11.32 14.46 -4.42
C PHE A 74 9.86 14.50 -4.81
N ALA A 75 9.39 15.62 -5.38
CA ALA A 75 8.03 15.74 -5.90
C ALA A 75 7.71 14.63 -6.93
N THR A 76 8.64 14.37 -7.85
CA THR A 76 8.48 13.30 -8.84
C THR A 76 8.32 11.92 -8.19
N HIS A 77 9.08 11.64 -7.13
CA HIS A 77 8.97 10.36 -6.43
C HIS A 77 7.65 10.25 -5.65
N ALA A 78 7.28 11.32 -4.94
CA ALA A 78 6.02 11.41 -4.23
C ALA A 78 4.81 11.16 -5.14
N THR A 79 4.76 11.81 -6.31
CA THR A 79 3.71 11.61 -7.30
C THR A 79 3.60 10.15 -7.76
N ARG A 80 4.71 9.43 -7.92
CA ARG A 80 4.68 8.02 -8.33
C ARG A 80 4.00 7.13 -7.28
N ILE A 81 4.27 7.37 -5.99
CA ILE A 81 3.67 6.60 -4.88
C ILE A 81 2.16 6.86 -4.83
N VAL A 82 1.77 8.14 -4.81
CA VAL A 82 0.35 8.53 -4.75
C VAL A 82 -0.42 8.09 -5.98
N SER A 83 0.18 8.16 -7.18
CA SER A 83 -0.45 7.68 -8.41
C SER A 83 -0.72 6.19 -8.37
N PHE A 84 0.21 5.39 -7.84
CA PHE A 84 0.01 3.95 -7.66
C PHE A 84 -1.15 3.66 -6.70
N LEU A 85 -1.18 4.31 -5.53
CA LEU A 85 -2.29 4.15 -4.58
C LEU A 85 -3.63 4.55 -5.21
N THR A 86 -3.64 5.65 -5.95
CA THR A 86 -4.83 6.13 -6.67
C THR A 86 -5.29 5.14 -7.74
N GLU A 87 -4.36 4.54 -8.50
CA GLU A 87 -4.65 3.49 -9.47
C GLU A 87 -5.35 2.30 -8.79
N ILE A 88 -4.77 1.78 -7.70
CA ILE A 88 -5.34 0.62 -6.98
C ILE A 88 -6.72 0.96 -6.39
N LEU A 89 -6.88 2.12 -5.76
CA LEU A 89 -8.16 2.55 -5.19
C LEU A 89 -9.23 2.81 -6.24
N SER A 90 -8.86 3.23 -7.47
CA SER A 90 -9.80 3.39 -8.58
C SER A 90 -10.37 2.06 -9.08
N LEU A 91 -9.60 0.98 -8.93
CA LEU A 91 -10.00 -0.37 -9.31
C LEU A 91 -10.77 -1.08 -8.18
N ALA A 92 -10.52 -0.73 -6.93
CA ALA A 92 -11.12 -1.38 -5.76
C ALA A 92 -12.66 -1.29 -5.75
N GLY A 93 -13.31 -2.32 -5.19
CA GLY A 93 -14.77 -2.41 -5.12
C GLY A 93 -15.44 -3.05 -6.33
N ASN A 94 -14.66 -3.42 -7.36
CA ASN A 94 -15.13 -4.16 -8.53
C ASN A 94 -14.45 -5.55 -8.61
N PRO A 95 -15.19 -6.66 -8.51
CA PRO A 95 -14.61 -8.00 -8.64
C PRO A 95 -13.87 -8.25 -9.96
N ASP A 96 -14.31 -7.63 -11.06
CA ASP A 96 -13.73 -7.85 -12.39
C ASP A 96 -12.33 -7.23 -12.54
N THR A 97 -11.96 -6.29 -11.67
CA THR A 97 -10.66 -5.61 -11.69
C THR A 97 -9.63 -6.26 -10.75
N ILE A 98 -10.03 -7.25 -9.95
CA ILE A 98 -9.13 -7.97 -9.02
C ILE A 98 -7.87 -8.51 -9.74
N PRO A 99 -7.96 -9.12 -10.94
CA PRO A 99 -6.76 -9.58 -11.66
C PRO A 99 -5.79 -8.44 -12.03
N ALA A 100 -6.31 -7.26 -12.35
CA ALA A 100 -5.49 -6.09 -12.65
C ALA A 100 -4.79 -5.60 -11.38
N ILE A 101 -5.51 -5.45 -10.27
CA ILE A 101 -4.93 -5.10 -8.96
C ILE A 101 -3.82 -6.09 -8.60
N LYS A 102 -4.08 -7.40 -8.67
CA LYS A 102 -3.08 -8.43 -8.37
C LYS A 102 -1.84 -8.30 -9.23
N THR A 103 -1.98 -8.09 -10.54
CA THR A 103 -0.82 -7.89 -11.44
C THR A 103 0.05 -6.73 -10.97
N ARG A 104 -0.56 -5.58 -10.73
CA ARG A 104 0.14 -4.34 -10.35
C ARG A 104 0.78 -4.43 -8.96
N VAL A 105 0.09 -5.06 -8.01
CA VAL A 105 0.58 -5.27 -6.65
C VAL A 105 1.70 -6.32 -6.59
N ASN A 106 1.66 -7.36 -7.43
CA ASN A 106 2.79 -8.28 -7.60
C ASN A 106 4.02 -7.57 -8.16
N GLU A 107 3.86 -6.79 -9.24
CA GLU A 107 4.96 -5.99 -9.80
C GLU A 107 5.57 -5.06 -8.75
N MET A 108 4.73 -4.40 -7.94
CA MET A 108 5.17 -3.59 -6.80
C MET A 108 5.98 -4.44 -5.80
N GLY A 109 5.43 -5.57 -5.34
CA GLY A 109 6.08 -6.44 -4.35
C GLY A 109 7.43 -6.97 -4.81
N GLN A 110 7.55 -7.42 -6.07
CA GLN A 110 8.82 -7.89 -6.64
C GLN A 110 9.86 -6.77 -6.70
N ASN A 111 9.46 -5.58 -7.14
CA ASN A 111 10.35 -4.43 -7.19
C ASN A 111 10.86 -4.03 -5.80
N HIS A 112 10.03 -4.11 -4.77
CA HIS A 112 10.40 -3.78 -3.39
C HIS A 112 11.28 -4.87 -2.75
N ARG A 113 11.01 -6.15 -3.05
CA ARG A 113 11.92 -7.26 -2.69
C ARG A 113 13.32 -7.06 -3.26
N ASN A 114 13.42 -6.73 -4.56
CA ASN A 114 14.71 -6.50 -5.22
C ASN A 114 15.50 -5.32 -4.64
N ARG A 115 14.82 -4.40 -3.95
CA ARG A 115 15.43 -3.24 -3.25
C ARG A 115 15.72 -3.52 -1.78
N GLY A 116 15.44 -4.73 -1.29
CA GLY A 116 15.63 -5.10 0.11
C GLY A 116 14.73 -4.31 1.07
N VAL A 117 13.52 -3.97 0.64
CA VAL A 117 12.49 -3.38 1.51
C VAL A 117 11.91 -4.50 2.40
N THR A 118 11.74 -4.21 3.68
CA THR A 118 11.24 -5.18 4.66
C THR A 118 9.74 -5.05 4.87
N LYS A 119 9.12 -6.07 5.46
CA LYS A 119 7.70 -6.02 5.90
C LYS A 119 7.49 -4.95 6.98
N GLU A 120 8.48 -4.76 7.85
CA GLU A 120 8.49 -3.72 8.88
C GLU A 120 8.39 -2.33 8.26
N GLN A 121 9.23 -2.01 7.28
CA GLN A 121 9.20 -0.73 6.56
C GLN A 121 7.90 -0.48 5.81
N LEU A 122 7.28 -1.53 5.27
CA LEU A 122 5.96 -1.39 4.66
C LEU A 122 4.88 -1.14 5.72
N ASN A 123 4.95 -1.78 6.88
CA ASN A 123 4.01 -1.51 7.97
C ASN A 123 4.19 -0.11 8.55
N GLU A 124 5.42 0.40 8.66
CA GLU A 124 5.74 1.78 9.01
C GLU A 124 5.15 2.77 8.00
N PHE A 125 5.35 2.51 6.70
CA PHE A 125 4.70 3.27 5.63
C PHE A 125 3.17 3.28 5.79
N ARG A 126 2.54 2.12 6.00
CA ARG A 126 1.09 2.01 6.21
C ARG A 126 0.66 2.83 7.42
N HIS A 127 1.36 2.71 8.53
CA HIS A 127 1.00 3.40 9.77
C HIS A 127 0.99 4.92 9.55
N THR A 128 2.10 5.47 9.09
CA THR A 128 2.25 6.92 8.88
C THR A 128 1.32 7.45 7.81
N LEU A 129 1.13 6.72 6.70
CA LEU A 129 0.16 7.12 5.68
C LEU A 129 -1.28 7.08 6.22
N THR A 130 -1.65 6.04 6.97
CA THR A 130 -2.99 5.93 7.56
C THR A 130 -3.24 7.09 8.51
N ASP A 131 -2.28 7.40 9.39
CA ASP A 131 -2.39 8.53 10.30
C ASP A 131 -2.50 9.87 9.55
N TYR A 132 -1.75 10.06 8.46
CA TYR A 132 -1.91 11.22 7.59
C TYR A 132 -3.34 11.34 7.03
N VAL A 133 -3.89 10.26 6.47
CA VAL A 133 -5.25 10.27 5.90
C VAL A 133 -6.31 10.44 7.00
N LYS A 134 -6.10 9.94 8.22
CA LYS A 134 -6.98 10.21 9.36
C LYS A 134 -7.05 11.70 9.68
N HIS A 135 -5.90 12.34 9.84
CA HIS A 135 -5.85 13.76 10.23
C HIS A 135 -6.30 14.71 9.12
N HIS A 136 -6.02 14.39 7.85
CA HIS A 136 -6.27 15.31 6.74
C HIS A 136 -7.43 14.91 5.82
N GLY A 137 -7.79 13.63 5.77
CA GLY A 137 -8.85 13.07 4.92
C GLY A 137 -10.18 12.78 5.65
N SER A 138 -10.23 13.00 6.97
CA SER A 138 -11.38 12.60 7.81
C SER A 138 -11.67 11.10 7.70
N LEU A 139 -10.62 10.27 7.73
CA LEU A 139 -10.76 8.83 7.75
C LEU A 139 -11.15 8.38 9.16
N ASP A 140 -12.41 7.97 9.35
CA ASP A 140 -12.94 7.49 10.62
C ASP A 140 -13.95 6.34 10.44
N GLY A 141 -14.34 5.70 11.54
CA GLY A 141 -15.41 4.71 11.59
C GLY A 141 -15.26 3.58 10.56
N ASP A 142 -16.25 3.44 9.69
CA ASP A 142 -16.28 2.41 8.65
C ASP A 142 -15.25 2.66 7.54
N ALA A 143 -14.94 3.94 7.24
CA ALA A 143 -13.95 4.30 6.25
C ALA A 143 -12.54 3.87 6.70
N GLU A 144 -12.20 4.06 7.99
CA GLU A 144 -10.94 3.60 8.56
C GLU A 144 -10.81 2.06 8.53
N GLN A 145 -11.90 1.35 8.82
CA GLN A 145 -11.93 -0.11 8.71
C GLN A 145 -11.71 -0.57 7.26
N ALA A 146 -12.40 0.04 6.29
CA ALA A 146 -12.25 -0.24 4.87
C ALA A 146 -10.83 0.09 4.35
N TRP A 147 -10.22 1.17 4.84
CA TRP A 147 -8.84 1.53 4.53
C TRP A 147 -7.85 0.48 5.00
N ASN A 148 -8.00 0.01 6.25
CA ASN A 148 -7.17 -1.05 6.78
C ASN A 148 -7.36 -2.37 6.02
N GLN A 149 -8.61 -2.72 5.69
CA GLN A 149 -8.91 -3.88 4.86
C GLN A 149 -8.24 -3.76 3.47
N ALA A 150 -8.19 -2.57 2.88
CA ALA A 150 -7.52 -2.37 1.59
C ALA A 150 -6.02 -2.67 1.69
N PHE A 151 -5.37 -2.17 2.75
CA PHE A 151 -3.98 -2.48 3.04
C PHE A 151 -3.74 -3.96 3.28
N ASP A 152 -4.59 -4.62 4.06
CA ASP A 152 -4.48 -6.05 4.34
C ASP A 152 -4.53 -6.87 3.03
N CYS A 153 -5.48 -6.57 2.15
CA CYS A 153 -5.60 -7.22 0.84
C CYS A 153 -4.35 -7.03 -0.04
N ILE A 154 -3.77 -5.84 -0.11
CA ILE A 154 -2.57 -5.61 -0.92
C ILE A 154 -1.30 -6.15 -0.24
N TYR A 155 -1.22 -6.11 1.08
CA TYR A 155 -0.06 -6.59 1.84
C TYR A 155 0.03 -8.10 1.86
N GLU A 156 -1.10 -8.82 1.78
CA GLU A 156 -1.08 -10.27 1.51
C GLU A 156 -0.26 -10.58 0.25
N VAL A 157 -0.52 -9.89 -0.86
CA VAL A 157 0.21 -10.07 -2.12
C VAL A 157 1.65 -9.58 -2.01
N ILE A 158 1.87 -8.39 -1.46
CA ILE A 158 3.22 -7.80 -1.35
C ILE A 158 4.11 -8.66 -0.45
N PHE A 159 3.62 -9.08 0.72
CA PHE A 159 4.40 -9.88 1.66
C PHE A 159 4.71 -11.27 1.12
N SER A 160 3.79 -11.88 0.37
CA SER A 160 4.05 -13.12 -0.35
C SER A 160 5.19 -12.93 -1.37
N ASN A 161 5.21 -11.81 -2.10
CA ASN A 161 6.34 -11.47 -2.97
C ASN A 161 7.64 -11.27 -2.20
N LEU A 162 7.61 -10.55 -1.07
CA LEU A 162 8.78 -10.32 -0.21
C LEU A 162 9.35 -11.63 0.35
N ASP A 163 8.54 -12.66 0.53
CA ASP A 163 8.98 -14.00 0.95
C ASP A 163 9.49 -14.86 -0.22
N GLY A 164 9.28 -14.43 -1.47
CA GLY A 164 9.71 -15.16 -2.67
C GLY A 164 8.63 -16.06 -3.25
N HIS A 165 7.37 -15.81 -2.90
CA HIS A 165 6.19 -16.57 -3.30
C HIS A 165 5.19 -15.62 -4.00
N PRO A 166 5.44 -15.14 -5.23
CA PRO A 166 4.49 -14.26 -5.92
C PRO A 166 3.11 -14.91 -6.04
N VAL A 167 2.05 -14.12 -5.85
CA VAL A 167 0.67 -14.60 -5.94
C VAL A 167 0.26 -14.60 -7.41
N VAL A 168 0.07 -15.78 -8.00
CA VAL A 168 -0.38 -15.97 -9.39
C VAL A 168 -1.90 -15.86 -9.53
#